data_AF-A0A8H6Y578-F1
#
_entry.id   AF-A0A8H6Y578-F1
#
_cell.length_a   1.000
_cell.length_b   1.000
_cell.length_c   1.000
_cell.angle_alpha   90.00
_cell.angle_beta   90.00
_cell.angle_gamma   90.00
#
_symmetry.space_group_name_H-M   'P 1'
#
loop_
_entity.id
_entity.type
_entity.pdbx_description
1 polymer ?
#
loop_
_entity_poly.entity_id
_entity_poly.type
_entity_poly.pdbx_seq_one_letter_code
_entity_poly.pdbx_strand_id
1 'polypeptide(L)'
;MDHRTKFEGIWTRVRSELMDHVASEGMIPEALEWYGKNLDYNMTGGKLNRGLHVMETAQIIKGEELDDNEYYKAAVLGWAVELLGAFLIVLDDITDNSMMRRGKPCWYRVPSVGLIAVNDASMLESAIYYLLKRHFRHTPYYVDLLELFHDTTYQTEMGRLIDITTALEGNFDVNRFSLDKHRLMVIYKTAFYSFYLPVALGMRLTGVPESYTLEGKTVEPYKVALSILLPLGEYFQTQNDFFDFSAPPELVGKIQVGTDILENKCSWCVNIALALATPEQRKVLDENYGQKDPTAEARVKEVFEAVGVRESYAKYEAEMYERLKELIAAIPESPEAGHSQAPNLHDLLGENPQATQVGFLPHRQLSFTCSHICTSGFSMPQCCGYYCLV
;
A
#
# COMPACT_ATOMS: atom_id res chain seq x y z
N MET A 1 -17.29 3.94 18.06
CA MET A 1 -16.44 4.85 17.27
C MET A 1 -15.95 4.03 16.09
N ASP A 2 -16.06 4.54 14.86
CA ASP A 2 -15.58 3.81 13.68
C ASP A 2 -14.07 3.49 13.82
N HIS A 3 -13.63 2.33 13.34
CA HIS A 3 -12.24 1.85 13.46
C HIS A 3 -11.24 2.88 12.92
N ARG A 4 -11.62 3.56 11.84
CA ARG A 4 -10.87 4.65 11.24
C ARG A 4 -10.70 5.84 12.19
N THR A 5 -11.78 6.31 12.80
CA THR A 5 -11.71 7.45 13.73
C THR A 5 -10.83 7.13 14.94
N LYS A 6 -10.86 5.88 15.43
CA LYS A 6 -9.98 5.44 16.52
C LYS A 6 -8.50 5.48 16.07
N PHE A 7 -8.19 5.00 14.87
CA PHE A 7 -6.84 5.04 14.30
C PHE A 7 -6.33 6.48 14.07
N GLU A 8 -7.16 7.34 13.49
CA GLU A 8 -6.90 8.77 13.28
C GLU A 8 -6.65 9.48 14.61
N GLY A 9 -7.38 9.11 15.68
CA GLY A 9 -7.16 9.64 17.02
C GLY A 9 -5.75 9.37 17.56
N ILE A 10 -5.13 8.25 17.19
CA ILE A 10 -3.76 7.91 17.60
C ILE A 10 -2.72 8.83 16.95
N TRP A 11 -3.00 9.41 15.78
CA TRP A 11 -2.08 10.32 15.10
C TRP A 11 -1.66 11.49 15.99
N THR A 12 -2.59 12.08 16.73
CA THR A 12 -2.32 13.22 17.61
C THR A 12 -1.22 12.88 18.62
N ARG A 13 -1.23 11.65 19.15
CA ARG A 13 -0.22 11.17 20.09
C ARG A 13 1.11 10.87 19.41
N VAL A 14 1.09 10.17 18.27
CA VAL A 14 2.30 9.88 17.47
C VAL A 14 3.00 11.16 17.04
N ARG A 15 2.24 12.12 16.50
CA ARG A 15 2.73 13.45 16.12
C ARG A 15 3.33 14.20 17.31
N SER A 16 2.66 14.22 18.46
CA SER A 16 3.20 14.86 19.66
C SER A 16 4.54 14.24 20.04
N GLU A 17 4.63 12.91 20.04
CA GLU A 17 5.87 12.21 20.39
C GLU A 17 7.04 12.55 19.46
N LEU A 18 6.78 12.62 18.14
CA LEU A 18 7.77 13.05 17.15
C LEU A 18 8.23 14.50 17.38
N MET A 19 7.29 15.40 17.66
CA MET A 19 7.58 16.82 17.93
C MET A 19 8.36 16.98 19.24
N ASP A 20 7.98 16.27 20.30
CA ASP A 20 8.65 16.29 21.60
C ASP A 20 10.07 15.76 21.49
N HIS A 21 10.30 14.73 20.67
CA HIS A 21 11.65 14.24 20.40
C HIS A 21 12.51 15.29 19.72
N VAL A 22 12.05 15.87 18.61
CA VAL A 22 12.82 16.88 17.88
C VAL A 22 13.10 18.10 18.78
N ALA A 23 12.13 18.51 19.60
CA ALA A 23 12.34 19.56 20.60
C ALA A 23 13.39 19.18 21.66
N SER A 24 13.39 17.93 22.12
CA SER A 24 14.35 17.44 23.13
C SER A 24 15.80 17.41 22.64
N GLU A 25 16.03 17.36 21.33
CA GLU A 25 17.36 17.47 20.70
C GLU A 25 17.86 18.94 20.63
N GLY A 26 17.12 19.90 21.20
CA GLY A 26 17.50 21.31 21.21
C GLY A 26 17.22 22.04 19.90
N MET A 27 16.26 21.55 19.11
CA MET A 27 15.90 22.15 17.82
C MET A 27 15.39 23.58 17.97
N ILE A 28 15.75 24.44 17.01
CA ILE A 28 15.30 25.83 16.97
C ILE A 28 13.79 25.92 16.66
N PRO A 29 13.08 26.96 17.17
CA PRO A 29 11.62 27.07 17.02
C PRO A 29 11.13 27.02 15.57
N GLU A 30 11.85 27.66 14.64
CA GLU A 30 11.47 27.74 13.23
C GLU A 30 11.52 26.36 12.55
N ALA A 31 12.54 25.56 12.85
CA ALA A 31 12.68 24.21 12.31
C ALA A 31 11.67 23.24 12.93
N LEU A 32 11.37 23.40 14.23
CA LEU A 32 10.32 22.63 14.89
C LEU A 32 8.94 22.93 14.30
N GLU A 33 8.62 24.21 14.08
CA GLU A 33 7.39 24.61 13.40
C GLU A 33 7.30 24.05 11.97
N TRP A 34 8.41 24.08 11.23
CA TRP A 34 8.49 23.52 9.88
C TRP A 34 8.22 22.01 9.86
N TYR A 35 8.86 21.26 10.76
CA TYR A 35 8.64 19.82 10.87
C TYR A 35 7.18 19.47 11.18
N GLY A 36 6.55 20.25 12.08
CA GLY A 36 5.11 20.14 12.35
C GLY A 36 4.25 20.36 11.11
N LYS A 37 4.55 21.37 10.28
CA LYS A 37 3.85 21.63 9.01
C LYS A 37 4.01 20.48 8.02
N ASN A 38 5.21 19.93 7.88
CA ASN A 38 5.48 18.77 7.03
C ASN A 38 4.60 17.56 7.44
N LEU A 39 4.58 17.24 8.74
CA LEU A 39 3.75 16.17 9.29
C LEU A 39 2.25 16.42 9.04
N ASP A 40 1.75 17.62 9.34
CA ASP A 40 0.33 17.95 9.22
C ASP A 40 -0.16 17.93 7.76
N TYR A 41 0.71 18.33 6.82
CA TYR A 41 0.36 18.38 5.41
C TYR A 41 0.34 16.98 4.78
N ASN A 42 1.39 16.18 5.01
CA ASN A 42 1.61 14.93 4.28
C ASN A 42 0.93 13.71 4.92
N MET A 43 0.58 13.77 6.20
CA MET A 43 0.00 12.63 6.94
C MET A 43 -1.53 12.65 7.01
N THR A 44 -2.18 13.68 6.46
CA THR A 44 -3.64 13.82 6.48
C THR A 44 -4.27 13.67 5.08
N GLY A 45 -5.59 13.44 5.04
CA GLY A 45 -6.37 13.38 3.79
C GLY A 45 -6.27 12.08 2.99
N GLY A 46 -5.49 11.10 3.46
CA GLY A 46 -5.45 9.75 2.88
C GLY A 46 -6.61 8.87 3.34
N LYS A 47 -6.72 7.68 2.72
CA LYS A 47 -7.65 6.63 3.16
C LYS A 47 -7.14 5.85 4.37
N LEU A 48 -5.82 5.87 4.59
CA LEU A 48 -5.12 5.18 5.67
C LEU A 48 -5.24 3.65 5.64
N ASN A 49 -5.60 3.07 4.48
CA ASN A 49 -5.83 1.63 4.33
C ASN A 49 -4.59 0.81 4.73
N ARG A 50 -3.38 1.28 4.40
CA ARG A 50 -2.15 0.54 4.74
C ARG A 50 -1.95 0.49 6.24
N GLY A 51 -2.16 1.62 6.93
CA GLY A 51 -2.09 1.68 8.39
C GLY A 51 -3.18 0.83 9.06
N LEU A 52 -4.41 0.90 8.56
CA LEU A 52 -5.55 0.11 9.07
C LEU A 52 -5.32 -1.40 8.92
N HIS A 53 -4.77 -1.85 7.77
CA HIS A 53 -4.50 -3.26 7.53
C HIS A 53 -3.53 -3.89 8.54
N VAL A 54 -2.60 -3.12 9.13
CA VAL A 54 -1.73 -3.63 10.21
C VAL A 54 -2.57 -4.06 11.40
N MET A 55 -3.50 -3.20 11.81
CA MET A 55 -4.37 -3.44 12.97
C MET A 55 -5.39 -4.53 12.69
N GLU A 56 -6.01 -4.50 11.51
CA GLU A 56 -6.97 -5.52 11.08
C GLU A 56 -6.31 -6.88 11.01
N THR A 57 -5.10 -6.98 10.44
CA THR A 57 -4.33 -8.23 10.43
C THR A 57 -4.05 -8.72 11.84
N ALA A 58 -3.59 -7.84 12.74
CA ALA A 58 -3.30 -8.23 14.11
C ALA A 58 -4.56 -8.70 14.85
N GLN A 59 -5.67 -7.96 14.74
CA GLN A 59 -6.94 -8.32 15.36
C GLN A 59 -7.49 -9.62 14.82
N ILE A 60 -7.44 -9.79 13.50
CA ILE A 60 -7.86 -11.02 12.85
C ILE A 60 -6.97 -12.16 13.35
N ILE A 61 -5.64 -12.10 13.28
CA ILE A 61 -4.75 -13.19 13.72
C ILE A 61 -4.90 -13.53 15.21
N LYS A 62 -5.23 -12.55 16.05
CA LYS A 62 -5.50 -12.76 17.47
C LYS A 62 -6.83 -13.46 17.70
N GLY A 63 -7.89 -13.09 16.97
CA GLY A 63 -9.23 -13.67 17.07
C GLY A 63 -10.11 -13.12 18.18
N GLU A 64 -9.64 -12.08 18.82
CA GLU A 64 -10.36 -11.29 19.80
C GLU A 64 -9.97 -9.82 19.65
N GLU A 65 -10.67 -8.94 20.37
CA GLU A 65 -10.30 -7.52 20.37
C GLU A 65 -8.86 -7.33 20.90
N LEU A 66 -8.14 -6.41 20.25
CA LEU A 66 -6.85 -5.95 20.75
C LEU A 66 -7.09 -5.12 22.02
N ASP A 67 -6.32 -5.40 23.07
CA ASP A 67 -6.32 -4.53 24.25
C ASP A 67 -5.74 -3.14 23.90
N ASP A 68 -5.87 -2.17 24.82
CA ASP A 68 -5.44 -0.80 24.55
C ASP A 68 -3.94 -0.67 24.21
N ASN A 69 -3.09 -1.52 24.78
CA ASN A 69 -1.65 -1.49 24.53
C ASN A 69 -1.28 -2.19 23.22
N GLU A 70 -1.89 -3.34 22.93
CA GLU A 70 -1.76 -4.04 21.64
C GLU A 70 -2.26 -3.17 20.50
N TYR A 71 -3.45 -2.56 20.66
CA TYR A 71 -4.03 -1.63 19.71
C TYR A 71 -3.11 -0.45 19.47
N TYR A 72 -2.58 0.16 20.53
CA TYR A 72 -1.65 1.29 20.39
C TYR A 72 -0.38 0.89 19.62
N LYS A 73 0.22 -0.27 19.92
CA LYS A 73 1.39 -0.77 19.16
C LYS A 73 1.05 -1.04 17.69
N ALA A 74 -0.08 -1.69 17.41
CA ALA A 74 -0.54 -1.91 16.05
C ALA A 74 -0.75 -0.59 15.30
N ALA A 75 -1.35 0.40 15.97
CA ALA A 75 -1.58 1.72 15.40
C ALA A 75 -0.27 2.49 15.15
N VAL A 76 0.73 2.39 16.04
CA VAL A 76 2.06 2.98 15.82
C VAL A 76 2.72 2.37 14.57
N LEU A 77 2.67 1.04 14.40
CA LEU A 77 3.18 0.39 13.19
C LEU A 77 2.37 0.83 11.95
N GLY A 78 1.05 0.95 12.07
CA GLY A 78 0.22 1.48 11.00
C GLY A 78 0.63 2.90 10.58
N TRP A 79 0.87 3.80 11.54
CA TRP A 79 1.36 5.15 11.26
C TRP A 79 2.78 5.16 10.69
N ALA A 80 3.63 4.22 11.07
CA ALA A 80 4.95 4.03 10.48
C ALA A 80 4.85 3.62 8.99
N VAL A 81 3.86 2.80 8.62
CA VAL A 81 3.58 2.51 7.20
C VAL A 81 3.03 3.72 6.45
N GLU A 82 2.15 4.50 7.07
CA GLU A 82 1.65 5.73 6.45
C GLU A 82 2.77 6.79 6.28
N LEU A 83 3.74 6.84 7.21
CA LEU A 83 4.93 7.69 7.09
C LEU A 83 5.80 7.25 5.90
N LEU A 84 6.01 5.93 5.73
CA LEU A 84 6.69 5.39 4.56
C LEU A 84 5.97 5.77 3.27
N GLY A 85 4.64 5.63 3.24
CA GLY A 85 3.81 6.05 2.11
C GLY A 85 3.94 7.55 1.83
N ALA A 86 3.96 8.40 2.85
CA ALA A 86 4.14 9.84 2.70
C ALA A 86 5.53 10.23 2.18
N PHE A 87 6.59 9.62 2.72
CA PHE A 87 7.97 9.75 2.21
C PHE A 87 8.03 9.44 0.72
N LEU A 88 7.51 8.28 0.34
CA LEU A 88 7.45 7.84 -1.04
C LEU A 88 6.68 8.84 -1.90
N ILE A 89 5.46 9.21 -1.52
CA ILE A 89 4.61 10.12 -2.32
C ILE A 89 5.29 11.48 -2.55
N VAL A 90 5.93 12.07 -1.53
CA VAL A 90 6.58 13.38 -1.69
C VAL A 90 7.69 13.31 -2.74
N LEU A 91 8.51 12.26 -2.74
CA LEU A 91 9.56 12.07 -3.75
C LEU A 91 9.01 11.73 -5.14
N ASP A 92 7.92 10.96 -5.20
CA ASP A 92 7.22 10.59 -6.44
C ASP A 92 6.64 11.84 -7.11
N ASP A 93 5.95 12.68 -6.34
CA ASP A 93 5.35 13.92 -6.82
C ASP A 93 6.39 14.89 -7.43
N ILE A 94 7.61 14.94 -6.86
CA ILE A 94 8.71 15.73 -7.40
C ILE A 94 9.20 15.15 -8.73
N THR A 95 9.39 13.83 -8.78
CA THR A 95 9.95 13.12 -9.93
C THR A 95 9.00 13.13 -11.11
N ASP A 96 7.70 12.96 -10.85
CA ASP A 96 6.63 12.91 -11.84
C ASP A 96 6.07 14.30 -12.16
N ASN A 97 6.66 15.36 -11.59
CA ASN A 97 6.26 16.75 -11.80
C ASN A 97 4.76 16.99 -11.49
N SER A 98 4.18 16.18 -10.60
CA SER A 98 2.77 16.16 -10.21
C SER A 98 2.29 17.51 -9.66
N MET A 99 1.03 17.85 -9.93
CA MET A 99 0.44 19.13 -9.53
C MET A 99 -0.35 19.03 -8.23
N MET A 100 -1.17 17.99 -8.08
CA MET A 100 -2.14 17.82 -7.00
C MET A 100 -2.06 16.42 -6.40
N ARG A 101 -2.21 16.34 -5.08
CA ARG A 101 -2.27 15.10 -4.29
C ARG A 101 -3.31 15.27 -3.19
N ARG A 102 -4.25 14.32 -3.06
CA ARG A 102 -5.29 14.32 -2.02
C ARG A 102 -6.10 15.64 -1.95
N GLY A 103 -6.44 16.18 -3.13
CA GLY A 103 -7.20 17.44 -3.24
C GLY A 103 -6.43 18.72 -2.87
N LYS A 104 -5.11 18.65 -2.68
CA LYS A 104 -4.24 19.80 -2.37
C LYS A 104 -3.05 19.83 -3.33
N PRO A 105 -2.33 20.96 -3.47
CA PRO A 105 -1.06 20.98 -4.21
C PRO A 105 -0.07 19.95 -3.64
N CYS A 106 0.72 19.31 -4.51
CA CYS A 106 1.84 18.47 -4.06
C CYS A 106 2.77 19.25 -3.13
N TRP A 107 3.39 18.60 -2.13
CA TRP A 107 4.13 19.31 -1.08
C TRP A 107 5.20 20.27 -1.63
N TYR A 108 5.98 19.82 -2.62
CA TYR A 108 7.02 20.63 -3.26
C TYR A 108 6.47 21.84 -4.06
N ARG A 109 5.17 21.84 -4.40
CA ARG A 109 4.46 22.94 -5.08
C ARG A 109 3.87 23.96 -4.11
N VAL A 110 3.81 23.66 -2.81
CA VAL A 110 3.34 24.62 -1.81
C VAL A 110 4.30 25.83 -1.81
N PRO A 111 3.78 27.07 -1.84
CA PRO A 111 4.64 28.26 -1.80
C PRO A 111 5.64 28.17 -0.65
N SER A 112 6.91 28.52 -0.91
CA SER A 112 8.06 28.43 0.00
C SER A 112 8.66 27.05 0.29
N VAL A 113 8.04 25.94 -0.14
CA VAL A 113 8.61 24.59 0.08
C VAL A 113 9.65 24.26 -1.00
N GLY A 114 9.26 24.18 -2.26
CA GLY A 114 10.17 23.81 -3.35
C GLY A 114 10.92 22.50 -3.06
N LEU A 115 12.23 22.48 -3.32
CA LEU A 115 13.06 21.28 -3.12
C LEU A 115 13.43 21.00 -1.66
N ILE A 116 13.02 21.84 -0.70
CA ILE A 116 13.10 21.48 0.74
C ILE A 116 12.30 20.18 0.99
N ALA A 117 11.27 19.94 0.16
CA ALA A 117 10.49 18.71 0.13
C ALA A 117 11.34 17.42 0.10
N VAL A 118 12.54 17.44 -0.50
CA VAL A 118 13.45 16.27 -0.51
C VAL A 118 13.91 15.93 0.90
N ASN A 119 14.36 16.93 1.66
CA ASN A 119 14.74 16.73 3.06
C ASN A 119 13.52 16.40 3.93
N ASP A 120 12.39 17.06 3.67
CA ASP A 120 11.14 16.77 4.37
C ASP A 120 10.69 15.32 4.18
N ALA A 121 10.89 14.73 3.00
CA ALA A 121 10.64 13.31 2.76
C ALA A 121 11.57 12.44 3.62
N SER A 122 12.87 12.71 3.65
CA SER A 122 13.83 11.98 4.50
C SER A 122 13.49 12.09 6.00
N MET A 123 12.93 13.22 6.43
CA MET A 123 12.44 13.39 7.81
C MET A 123 11.20 12.52 8.11
N LEU A 124 10.32 12.30 7.13
CA LEU A 124 9.18 11.38 7.26
C LEU A 124 9.65 9.93 7.38
N GLU A 125 10.63 9.52 6.56
CA GLU A 125 11.25 8.20 6.66
C GLU A 125 11.96 8.01 8.00
N SER A 126 12.77 8.97 8.43
CA SER A 126 13.54 8.90 9.69
C SER A 126 12.63 8.77 10.92
N ALA A 127 11.43 9.37 10.87
CA ALA A 127 10.43 9.27 11.93
C ALA A 127 9.99 7.81 12.19
N ILE A 128 9.98 6.96 11.16
CA ILE A 128 9.66 5.53 11.25
C ILE A 128 10.61 4.86 12.26
N TYR A 129 11.92 5.04 12.07
CA TYR A 129 12.94 4.38 12.88
C TYR A 129 12.98 4.90 14.32
N TYR A 130 12.66 6.19 14.52
CA TYR A 130 12.44 6.72 15.85
C TYR A 130 11.29 5.99 16.56
N LEU A 131 10.12 5.88 15.90
CA LEU A 131 8.95 5.21 16.48
C LEU A 131 9.22 3.73 16.75
N LEU A 132 9.88 3.03 15.82
CA LEU A 132 10.27 1.64 15.99
C LEU A 132 11.17 1.47 17.22
N LYS A 133 12.24 2.27 17.33
CA LYS A 133 13.15 2.24 18.48
C LYS A 133 12.43 2.57 19.78
N ARG A 134 11.55 3.57 19.77
CA ARG A 134 10.88 4.06 20.97
C ARG A 134 9.89 3.06 21.57
N HIS A 135 9.15 2.35 20.71
CA HIS A 135 8.08 1.45 21.13
C HIS A 135 8.44 -0.03 21.11
N PHE A 136 9.40 -0.45 20.29
CA PHE A 136 9.65 -1.86 20.01
C PHE A 136 11.06 -2.34 20.36
N ARG A 137 12.03 -1.49 20.72
CA ARG A 137 13.42 -1.92 21.02
C ARG A 137 13.61 -3.05 22.05
N HIS A 138 12.59 -3.34 22.85
CA HIS A 138 12.60 -4.39 23.87
C HIS A 138 11.74 -5.60 23.50
N THR A 139 11.11 -5.62 22.32
CA THR A 139 10.38 -6.79 21.81
C THR A 139 11.36 -7.74 21.10
N PRO A 140 11.08 -9.06 21.11
CA PRO A 140 11.95 -10.03 20.45
C PRO A 140 12.00 -9.87 18.92
N TYR A 141 10.95 -9.29 18.33
CA TYR A 141 10.81 -9.06 16.88
C TYR A 141 11.26 -7.66 16.43
N TYR A 142 11.94 -6.87 17.28
CA TYR A 142 12.37 -5.51 16.91
C TYR A 142 13.23 -5.47 15.65
N VAL A 143 14.18 -6.39 15.53
CA VAL A 143 15.07 -6.49 14.37
C VAL A 143 14.28 -6.86 13.12
N ASP A 144 13.36 -7.83 13.23
CA ASP A 144 12.48 -8.22 12.11
C ASP A 144 11.67 -7.03 11.59
N LEU A 145 11.19 -6.12 12.47
CA LEU A 145 10.49 -4.92 12.06
C LEU A 145 11.41 -3.97 11.28
N LEU A 146 12.64 -3.74 11.77
CA LEU A 146 13.63 -2.91 11.07
C LEU A 146 13.97 -3.47 9.69
N GLU A 147 14.28 -4.76 9.63
CA GLU A 147 14.61 -5.45 8.37
C GLU A 147 13.44 -5.36 7.40
N LEU A 148 12.21 -5.62 7.86
CA LEU A 148 11.03 -5.55 7.00
C LEU A 148 10.80 -4.15 6.43
N PHE A 149 10.97 -3.08 7.23
CA PHE A 149 10.87 -1.71 6.72
C PHE A 149 12.00 -1.37 5.74
N HIS A 150 13.26 -1.73 6.04
CA HIS A 150 14.39 -1.46 5.14
C HIS A 150 14.29 -2.25 3.83
N ASP A 151 14.01 -3.55 3.90
CA ASP A 151 13.87 -4.41 2.72
C ASP A 151 12.75 -3.91 1.81
N THR A 152 11.59 -3.58 2.40
CA THR A 152 10.45 -3.06 1.64
C THR A 152 10.74 -1.70 1.01
N THR A 153 11.46 -0.82 1.72
CA THR A 153 11.86 0.49 1.20
C THR A 153 12.79 0.31 0.01
N TYR A 154 13.82 -0.53 0.15
CA TYR A 154 14.76 -0.83 -0.94
C TYR A 154 14.08 -1.50 -2.13
N GLN A 155 13.17 -2.44 -1.89
CA GLN A 155 12.33 -3.04 -2.95
C GLN A 155 11.53 -1.97 -3.69
N THR A 156 10.93 -1.03 -2.97
CA THR A 156 10.16 0.06 -3.56
C THR A 156 11.03 0.99 -4.40
N GLU A 157 12.21 1.33 -3.92
CA GLU A 157 13.19 2.13 -4.65
C GLU A 157 13.70 1.42 -5.91
N MET A 158 13.92 0.10 -5.88
CA MET A 158 14.24 -0.67 -7.08
C MET A 158 13.10 -0.63 -8.11
N GLY A 159 11.84 -0.69 -7.66
CA GLY A 159 10.68 -0.51 -8.53
C GLY A 159 10.64 0.89 -9.16
N ARG A 160 10.90 1.93 -8.37
CA ARG A 160 11.00 3.31 -8.89
C ARG A 160 12.14 3.49 -9.87
N LEU A 161 13.29 2.85 -9.62
CA LEU A 161 14.40 2.89 -10.55
C LEU A 161 13.98 2.37 -11.92
N ILE A 162 13.22 1.28 -11.97
CA ILE A 162 12.67 0.75 -13.22
C ILE A 162 11.72 1.77 -13.86
N ASP A 163 10.79 2.35 -13.08
CA ASP A 163 9.82 3.33 -13.55
C ASP A 163 10.51 4.55 -14.21
N ILE A 164 11.41 5.19 -13.48
CA ILE A 164 12.12 6.41 -13.92
C ILE A 164 13.04 6.13 -15.11
N THR A 165 13.80 5.03 -15.09
CA THR A 165 14.76 4.71 -16.18
C THR A 165 14.07 4.28 -17.46
N THR A 166 12.82 3.80 -17.35
CA THR A 166 11.98 3.47 -18.51
C THR A 166 11.41 4.75 -19.13
N ALA A 167 11.03 5.73 -18.30
CA ALA A 167 10.42 7.00 -18.71
C ALA A 167 11.41 8.16 -18.99
N LEU A 168 12.73 7.90 -19.08
CA LEU A 168 13.76 8.95 -19.22
C LEU A 168 13.44 9.98 -20.31
N GLU A 169 13.42 11.25 -19.92
CA GLU A 169 13.17 12.39 -20.82
C GLU A 169 14.12 12.38 -22.02
N GLY A 170 13.56 12.60 -23.22
CA GLY A 170 14.32 12.60 -24.48
C GLY A 170 14.53 11.22 -25.11
N ASN A 171 14.06 10.14 -24.47
CA ASN A 171 14.04 8.78 -25.02
C ASN A 171 12.61 8.23 -25.08
N PHE A 172 11.75 8.92 -25.80
CA PHE A 172 10.34 8.58 -26.07
C PHE A 172 10.26 7.40 -27.05
N ASP A 173 10.73 6.24 -26.62
CA ASP A 173 10.69 5.00 -27.41
C ASP A 173 9.78 3.98 -26.72
N VAL A 174 8.52 3.94 -27.17
CA VAL A 174 7.52 2.98 -26.69
C VAL A 174 7.90 1.52 -27.00
N ASN A 175 8.87 1.26 -27.90
CA ASN A 175 9.40 -0.10 -28.11
C ASN A 175 10.15 -0.64 -26.89
N ARG A 176 10.54 0.24 -25.95
CA ARG A 176 11.17 -0.17 -24.70
C ARG A 176 10.15 -0.72 -23.70
N PHE A 177 8.86 -0.51 -23.91
CA PHE A 177 7.81 -0.97 -23.02
C PHE A 177 7.56 -2.47 -23.20
N SER A 178 7.30 -3.15 -22.09
CA SER A 178 6.78 -4.52 -22.11
C SER A 178 5.97 -4.78 -20.86
N LEU A 179 4.98 -5.68 -20.97
CA LEU A 179 4.20 -6.13 -19.82
C LEU A 179 5.08 -6.78 -18.74
N ASP A 180 6.17 -7.47 -19.13
CA ASP A 180 7.10 -8.05 -18.16
C ASP A 180 7.82 -6.98 -17.33
N LYS A 181 8.24 -5.88 -17.98
CA LYS A 181 8.85 -4.74 -17.27
C LYS A 181 7.85 -4.03 -16.38
N HIS A 182 6.64 -3.78 -16.90
CA HIS A 182 5.54 -3.19 -16.12
C HIS A 182 5.25 -4.04 -14.88
N ARG A 183 5.07 -5.35 -15.05
CA ARG A 183 4.80 -6.28 -13.95
C ARG A 183 5.92 -6.28 -12.91
N LEU A 184 7.18 -6.33 -13.33
CA LEU A 184 8.31 -6.27 -12.41
C LEU A 184 8.33 -4.93 -11.65
N MET A 185 8.16 -3.81 -12.37
CA MET A 185 8.08 -2.48 -11.78
C MET A 185 6.97 -2.38 -10.74
N VAL A 186 5.76 -2.85 -11.06
CA VAL A 186 4.59 -2.82 -10.18
C VAL A 186 4.79 -3.63 -8.91
N ILE A 187 5.29 -4.86 -9.03
CA ILE A 187 5.55 -5.74 -7.88
C ILE A 187 6.47 -5.04 -6.89
N TYR A 188 7.56 -4.45 -7.39
CA TYR A 188 8.55 -3.79 -6.56
C TYR A 188 8.07 -2.41 -6.05
N LYS A 189 7.58 -1.53 -6.93
CA LYS A 189 7.17 -0.14 -6.62
C LYS A 189 5.96 -0.08 -5.71
N THR A 190 5.03 -1.05 -5.82
CA THR A 190 3.71 -0.93 -5.20
C THR A 190 3.36 -2.10 -4.30
N ALA A 191 3.54 -3.35 -4.75
CA ALA A 191 2.97 -4.50 -4.06
C ALA A 191 3.58 -4.76 -2.68
N PHE A 192 4.91 -4.69 -2.56
CA PHE A 192 5.59 -4.95 -1.27
C PHE A 192 5.14 -3.97 -0.18
N TYR A 193 5.26 -2.67 -0.40
CA TYR A 193 4.96 -1.69 0.66
C TYR A 193 3.45 -1.48 0.88
N SER A 194 2.63 -1.64 -0.16
CA SER A 194 1.19 -1.34 -0.06
C SER A 194 0.38 -2.51 0.49
N PHE A 195 0.80 -3.75 0.24
CA PHE A 195 0.04 -4.93 0.59
C PHE A 195 0.81 -5.86 1.53
N TYR A 196 2.03 -6.25 1.18
CA TYR A 196 2.80 -7.20 1.99
C TYR A 196 3.21 -6.62 3.35
N LEU A 197 3.83 -5.44 3.37
CA LEU A 197 4.35 -4.80 4.58
C LEU A 197 3.29 -4.66 5.69
N PRO A 198 2.09 -4.09 5.45
CA PRO A 198 1.05 -4.01 6.48
C PRO A 198 0.69 -5.35 7.12
N VAL A 199 0.48 -6.37 6.29
CA VAL A 199 0.07 -7.70 6.74
C VAL A 199 1.22 -8.37 7.50
N ALA A 200 2.44 -8.30 6.98
CA ALA A 200 3.61 -8.86 7.62
C ALA A 200 3.91 -8.19 8.98
N LEU A 201 3.69 -6.88 9.11
CA LEU A 201 3.81 -6.19 10.40
C LEU A 201 2.76 -6.67 11.41
N GLY A 202 1.51 -6.83 10.98
CA GLY A 202 0.46 -7.41 11.82
C GLY A 202 0.80 -8.83 12.28
N MET A 203 1.29 -9.67 11.36
CA MET A 203 1.76 -11.03 11.65
C MET A 203 2.89 -11.05 12.69
N ARG A 204 3.91 -10.19 12.52
CA ARG A 204 5.03 -10.06 13.47
C ARG A 204 4.57 -9.60 14.84
N LEU A 205 3.67 -8.61 14.89
CA LEU A 205 3.12 -8.08 16.13
C LEU A 205 2.40 -9.17 16.94
N THR A 206 1.68 -10.06 16.27
CA THR A 206 0.97 -11.20 16.88
C THR A 206 1.82 -12.46 17.08
N GLY A 207 3.10 -12.42 16.73
CA GLY A 207 4.03 -13.55 16.94
C GLY A 207 3.84 -14.71 15.97
N VAL A 208 3.39 -14.47 14.74
CA VAL A 208 3.33 -15.53 13.71
C VAL A 208 4.76 -16.01 13.40
N PRO A 209 5.03 -17.34 13.52
CA PRO A 209 6.36 -17.89 13.31
C PRO A 209 6.75 -17.89 11.83
N GLU A 210 8.06 -17.96 11.55
CA GLU A 210 8.60 -18.10 10.18
C GLU A 210 8.12 -19.36 9.46
N SER A 211 7.96 -20.43 10.23
CA SER A 211 7.45 -21.70 9.72
C SER A 211 6.80 -22.53 10.83
N TYR A 212 5.91 -23.41 10.43
CA TYR A 212 5.32 -24.44 11.30
C TYR A 212 5.00 -25.70 10.48
N THR A 213 4.70 -26.81 11.15
CA THR A 213 4.27 -28.05 10.49
C THR A 213 2.77 -28.23 10.63
N LEU A 214 2.08 -28.43 9.51
CA LEU A 214 0.65 -28.78 9.44
C LEU A 214 0.49 -30.04 8.59
N GLU A 215 -0.13 -31.08 9.15
CA GLU A 215 -0.36 -32.36 8.46
C GLU A 215 0.92 -32.95 7.82
N GLY A 216 2.05 -32.84 8.51
CA GLY A 216 3.35 -33.33 8.02
C GLY A 216 4.00 -32.48 6.93
N LYS A 217 3.42 -31.31 6.59
CA LYS A 217 3.98 -30.35 5.62
C LYS A 217 4.49 -29.11 6.33
N THR A 218 5.63 -28.59 5.89
CA THR A 218 6.14 -27.29 6.35
C THR A 218 5.34 -26.17 5.69
N VAL A 219 4.80 -25.26 6.49
CA VAL A 219 4.10 -24.05 6.06
C VAL A 219 4.95 -22.85 6.42
N GLU A 220 5.14 -21.94 5.48
CA GLU A 220 5.89 -20.69 5.65
C GLU A 220 4.91 -19.52 5.46
N PRO A 221 4.26 -19.02 6.53
CA PRO A 221 3.12 -18.12 6.41
C PRO A 221 3.46 -16.79 5.71
N TYR A 222 4.67 -16.27 5.86
CA TYR A 222 5.10 -15.05 5.15
C TYR A 222 5.23 -15.29 3.63
N LYS A 223 5.63 -16.49 3.19
CA LYS A 223 5.64 -16.86 1.76
C LYS A 223 4.23 -17.05 1.21
N VAL A 224 3.32 -17.60 2.02
CA VAL A 224 1.90 -17.70 1.67
C VAL A 224 1.29 -16.30 1.54
N ALA A 225 1.60 -15.38 2.46
CA ALA A 225 1.16 -13.98 2.35
C ALA A 225 1.70 -13.33 1.07
N LEU A 226 2.99 -13.49 0.75
CA LEU A 226 3.59 -12.97 -0.49
C LEU A 226 2.90 -13.51 -1.75
N SER A 227 2.57 -14.81 -1.80
CA SER A 227 1.96 -15.41 -3.00
C SER A 227 0.58 -14.85 -3.34
N ILE A 228 -0.11 -14.27 -2.35
CA ILE A 228 -1.43 -13.62 -2.49
C ILE A 228 -1.29 -12.11 -2.66
N LEU A 229 -0.47 -11.47 -1.82
CA LEU A 229 -0.40 -10.01 -1.72
C LEU A 229 0.37 -9.38 -2.88
N LEU A 230 1.32 -10.10 -3.49
CA LEU A 230 2.01 -9.59 -4.68
C LEU A 230 1.07 -9.51 -5.91
N PRO A 231 0.28 -10.55 -6.27
CA PRO A 231 -0.76 -10.42 -7.30
C PRO A 231 -1.82 -9.37 -6.97
N LEU A 232 -2.21 -9.22 -5.70
CA LEU A 232 -3.15 -8.17 -5.31
C LEU A 232 -2.57 -6.76 -5.54
N GLY A 233 -1.29 -6.56 -5.26
CA GLY A 233 -0.59 -5.33 -5.59
C GLY A 233 -0.44 -5.09 -7.10
N GLU A 234 -0.26 -6.16 -7.88
CA GLU A 234 -0.26 -6.11 -9.35
C GLU A 234 -1.59 -5.60 -9.89
N TYR A 235 -2.70 -6.15 -9.38
CA TYR A 235 -4.04 -5.71 -9.69
C TYR A 235 -4.25 -4.24 -9.32
N PHE A 236 -3.86 -3.84 -8.11
CA PHE A 236 -4.06 -2.48 -7.62
C PHE A 236 -3.35 -1.42 -8.48
N GLN A 237 -2.10 -1.66 -8.87
CA GLN A 237 -1.39 -0.71 -9.73
C GLN A 237 -1.96 -0.72 -11.16
N THR A 238 -2.35 -1.89 -11.69
CA THR A 238 -3.01 -1.97 -13.00
C THR A 238 -4.32 -1.17 -13.03
N GLN A 239 -5.09 -1.24 -11.93
CA GLN A 239 -6.27 -0.42 -11.74
C GLN A 239 -5.94 1.08 -11.63
N ASN A 240 -4.86 1.44 -10.94
CA ASN A 240 -4.39 2.83 -10.88
C ASN A 240 -4.06 3.36 -12.29
N ASP A 241 -3.28 2.62 -13.08
CA ASP A 241 -2.93 2.98 -14.46
C ASP A 241 -4.20 3.10 -15.34
N PHE A 242 -5.18 2.22 -15.15
CA PHE A 242 -6.45 2.29 -15.86
C PHE A 242 -7.25 3.55 -15.49
N PHE A 243 -7.27 3.94 -14.22
CA PHE A 243 -7.96 5.16 -13.80
C PHE A 243 -7.22 6.44 -14.18
N ASP A 244 -5.89 6.42 -14.26
CA ASP A 244 -5.08 7.53 -14.81
C ASP A 244 -5.57 7.89 -16.23
N PHE A 245 -5.80 6.86 -17.05
CA PHE A 245 -6.38 7.00 -18.39
C PHE A 245 -7.88 7.35 -18.39
N SER A 246 -8.69 6.61 -17.62
CA SER A 246 -10.14 6.55 -17.81
C SER A 246 -10.95 7.54 -16.96
N ALA A 247 -10.31 8.28 -16.05
CA ALA A 247 -10.98 9.22 -15.16
C ALA A 247 -11.72 10.34 -15.93
N PRO A 248 -12.99 10.63 -15.57
CA PRO A 248 -13.74 11.72 -16.18
C PRO A 248 -13.08 13.09 -15.97
N PRO A 249 -13.19 14.02 -16.95
CA PRO A 249 -12.69 15.40 -16.82
C PRO A 249 -13.22 16.15 -15.60
N GLU A 250 -14.38 15.79 -15.06
CA GLU A 250 -14.98 16.45 -13.88
C GLU A 250 -14.26 16.11 -12.56
N LEU A 251 -13.41 15.08 -12.56
CA LEU A 251 -12.50 14.75 -11.47
C LEU A 251 -11.10 15.36 -11.66
N VAL A 252 -10.77 15.78 -12.88
CA VAL A 252 -9.52 16.47 -13.25
C VAL A 252 -9.51 17.85 -12.58
N GLY A 253 -8.80 17.96 -11.46
CA GLY A 253 -8.73 19.17 -10.63
C GLY A 253 -9.24 18.99 -9.19
N LYS A 254 -9.93 17.89 -8.87
CA LYS A 254 -10.21 17.46 -7.48
C LYS A 254 -9.36 16.27 -7.04
N ILE A 255 -8.94 15.46 -8.01
CA ILE A 255 -8.10 14.25 -7.91
C ILE A 255 -6.84 14.47 -8.76
N GLN A 256 -5.81 13.64 -8.59
CA GLN A 256 -4.63 13.60 -9.47
C GLN A 256 -5.08 13.66 -10.94
N VAL A 257 -4.61 14.66 -11.68
CA VAL A 257 -4.72 14.66 -13.15
C VAL A 257 -3.83 13.52 -13.62
N GLY A 258 -4.39 12.57 -14.38
CA GLY A 258 -3.59 11.46 -14.87
C GLY A 258 -2.43 11.96 -15.72
N THR A 259 -1.22 11.52 -15.39
CA THR A 259 0.02 12.04 -16.01
C THR A 259 0.76 10.98 -16.80
N ASP A 260 0.32 9.72 -16.79
CA ASP A 260 1.11 8.61 -17.33
C ASP A 260 1.44 8.78 -18.82
N ILE A 261 0.48 9.27 -19.60
CA ILE A 261 0.66 9.54 -21.03
C ILE A 261 1.66 10.69 -21.24
N LEU A 262 1.58 11.76 -20.44
CA LEU A 262 2.40 12.97 -20.58
C LEU A 262 3.84 12.74 -20.13
N GLU A 263 4.02 11.93 -19.08
CA GLU A 263 5.32 11.63 -18.47
C GLU A 263 5.95 10.34 -19.03
N ASN A 264 5.48 9.86 -20.18
CA ASN A 264 6.05 8.70 -20.90
C ASN A 264 6.15 7.43 -20.03
N LYS A 265 5.15 7.21 -19.17
CA LYS A 265 5.15 6.06 -18.25
C LYS A 265 4.86 4.77 -19.01
N CYS A 266 5.55 3.70 -18.61
CA CYS A 266 5.30 2.34 -19.09
C CYS A 266 4.08 1.75 -18.37
N SER A 267 2.91 2.38 -18.53
CA SER A 267 1.66 1.97 -17.89
C SER A 267 1.11 0.67 -18.48
N TRP A 268 0.20 0.04 -17.76
CA TRP A 268 -0.52 -1.12 -18.28
C TRP A 268 -1.27 -0.79 -19.58
N CYS A 269 -1.96 0.36 -19.63
CA CYS A 269 -2.79 0.77 -20.76
C CYS A 269 -2.00 0.91 -22.07
N VAL A 270 -0.81 1.53 -22.04
CA VAL A 270 0.01 1.66 -23.26
C VAL A 270 0.53 0.31 -23.75
N ASN A 271 0.91 -0.60 -22.84
CA ASN A 271 1.36 -1.94 -23.22
C ASN A 271 0.25 -2.75 -23.90
N ILE A 272 -0.99 -2.65 -23.42
CA ILE A 272 -2.14 -3.28 -24.06
C ILE A 272 -2.43 -2.63 -25.42
N ALA A 273 -2.42 -1.31 -25.50
CA ALA A 273 -2.66 -0.60 -26.75
C ALA A 273 -1.62 -0.96 -27.81
N LEU A 274 -0.33 -1.01 -27.47
CA LEU A 274 0.75 -1.41 -28.37
C LEU A 274 0.60 -2.84 -28.89
N ALA A 275 0.05 -3.75 -28.08
CA ALA A 275 -0.16 -5.14 -28.46
C ALA A 275 -1.34 -5.34 -29.42
N LEU A 276 -2.34 -4.43 -29.38
CA LEU A 276 -3.59 -4.55 -30.13
C LEU A 276 -3.71 -3.56 -31.31
N ALA A 277 -2.89 -2.50 -31.34
CA ALA A 277 -2.97 -1.44 -32.33
C ALA A 277 -2.68 -1.93 -33.76
N THR A 278 -3.45 -1.40 -34.73
CA THR A 278 -3.09 -1.48 -36.15
C THR A 278 -1.84 -0.65 -36.44
N PRO A 279 -1.16 -0.82 -37.61
CA PRO A 279 -0.01 0.01 -37.98
C PRO A 279 -0.30 1.52 -37.94
N GLU A 280 -1.51 1.95 -38.31
CA GLU A 280 -1.93 3.35 -38.30
C GLU A 280 -2.11 3.87 -36.87
N GLN A 281 -2.79 3.11 -36.00
CA GLN A 281 -2.94 3.43 -34.58
C GLN A 281 -1.58 3.44 -33.88
N ARG A 282 -0.70 2.51 -34.24
CA ARG A 282 0.65 2.42 -33.70
C ARG A 282 1.46 3.67 -34.00
N LYS A 283 1.38 4.18 -35.23
CA LYS A 283 2.02 5.44 -35.62
C LYS A 283 1.51 6.61 -34.76
N VAL A 284 0.22 6.66 -34.45
CA VAL A 284 -0.33 7.68 -33.54
C VAL A 284 0.30 7.56 -32.15
N LEU A 285 0.44 6.36 -31.59
CA LEU A 285 1.10 6.17 -30.29
C LEU A 285 2.56 6.62 -30.34
N ASP A 286 3.31 6.23 -31.36
CA ASP A 286 4.74 6.59 -31.50
C ASP A 286 4.96 8.12 -31.61
N GLU A 287 4.04 8.85 -32.27
CA GLU A 287 4.15 10.30 -32.48
C GLU A 287 3.65 11.14 -31.30
N ASN A 288 2.77 10.59 -30.45
CA ASN A 288 2.01 11.37 -29.46
C ASN A 288 2.23 10.98 -28.00
N TYR A 289 2.70 9.76 -27.71
CA TYR A 289 2.94 9.33 -26.33
C TYR A 289 4.16 10.05 -25.73
N GLY A 290 4.08 10.47 -24.46
CA GLY A 290 5.13 11.22 -23.77
C GLY A 290 5.26 12.68 -24.19
N GLN A 291 4.36 13.19 -25.04
CA GLN A 291 4.35 14.60 -25.42
C GLN A 291 3.60 15.42 -24.38
N LYS A 292 4.22 16.48 -23.85
CA LYS A 292 3.60 17.44 -22.92
C LYS A 292 2.64 18.40 -23.64
N ASP A 293 1.75 17.83 -24.47
CA ASP A 293 0.71 18.50 -25.27
C ASP A 293 -0.65 17.82 -25.04
N PRO A 294 -1.67 18.54 -24.53
CA PRO A 294 -3.02 18.00 -24.34
C PRO A 294 -3.66 17.45 -25.62
N THR A 295 -3.30 17.97 -26.79
CA THR A 295 -3.83 17.48 -28.07
C THR A 295 -3.26 16.11 -28.42
N ALA A 296 -1.96 15.91 -28.17
CA ALA A 296 -1.31 14.63 -28.32
C ALA A 296 -1.88 13.60 -27.34
N GLU A 297 -2.08 13.99 -26.08
CA GLU A 297 -2.71 13.15 -25.05
C GLU A 297 -4.10 12.68 -25.48
N ALA A 298 -4.95 13.58 -25.99
CA ALA A 298 -6.29 13.24 -26.46
C ALA A 298 -6.26 12.20 -27.59
N ARG A 299 -5.32 12.32 -28.55
CA ARG A 299 -5.14 11.34 -29.63
C ARG A 299 -4.73 9.96 -29.11
N VAL A 300 -3.86 9.91 -28.10
CA VAL A 300 -3.50 8.64 -27.43
C VAL A 300 -4.72 8.01 -26.76
N LYS A 301 -5.52 8.81 -26.05
CA LYS A 301 -6.75 8.33 -25.40
C LYS A 301 -7.76 7.78 -26.42
N GLU A 302 -7.92 8.42 -27.58
CA GLU A 302 -8.74 7.90 -28.67
C GLU A 302 -8.27 6.53 -29.16
N VAL A 303 -6.95 6.32 -29.28
CA VAL A 303 -6.40 5.01 -29.63
C VAL A 303 -6.69 3.99 -28.53
N PHE A 304 -6.53 4.33 -27.26
CA PHE A 304 -6.82 3.42 -26.13
C PHE A 304 -8.28 2.97 -26.12
N GLU A 305 -9.21 3.88 -26.40
CA GLU A 305 -10.63 3.53 -26.56
C GLU A 305 -10.84 2.65 -27.81
N ALA A 306 -10.26 2.99 -28.95
CA ALA A 306 -10.46 2.27 -30.21
C ALA A 306 -9.91 0.83 -30.21
N VAL A 307 -8.83 0.56 -29.48
CA VAL A 307 -8.24 -0.79 -29.35
C VAL A 307 -8.89 -1.63 -28.25
N GLY A 308 -9.82 -1.05 -27.47
CA GLY A 308 -10.56 -1.77 -26.43
C GLY A 308 -9.75 -2.00 -25.14
N VAL A 309 -9.03 -0.98 -24.66
CA VAL A 309 -8.33 -1.05 -23.37
C VAL A 309 -9.31 -1.29 -22.21
N ARG A 310 -10.54 -0.75 -22.28
CA ARG A 310 -11.57 -0.95 -21.24
C ARG A 310 -12.03 -2.40 -21.15
N GLU A 311 -12.30 -3.04 -22.28
CA GLU A 311 -12.69 -4.44 -22.37
C GLU A 311 -11.56 -5.35 -21.90
N SER A 312 -10.32 -5.01 -22.28
CA SER A 312 -9.12 -5.72 -21.82
C SER A 312 -8.97 -5.63 -20.30
N TYR A 313 -9.24 -4.46 -19.71
CA TYR A 313 -9.16 -4.25 -18.27
C TYR A 313 -10.24 -5.06 -17.54
N ALA A 314 -11.50 -5.00 -18.02
CA ALA A 314 -12.60 -5.76 -17.43
C ALA A 314 -12.32 -7.29 -17.45
N LYS A 315 -11.71 -7.79 -18.53
CA LYS A 315 -11.29 -9.19 -18.62
C LYS A 315 -10.17 -9.50 -17.63
N TYR A 316 -9.12 -8.68 -17.57
CA TYR A 316 -8.01 -8.84 -16.63
C TYR A 316 -8.49 -8.83 -15.18
N GLU A 317 -9.38 -7.90 -14.82
CA GLU A 317 -9.97 -7.80 -13.49
C GLU A 317 -10.72 -9.07 -13.09
N ALA A 318 -11.55 -9.62 -13.98
CA ALA A 318 -12.27 -10.86 -13.72
C ALA A 318 -11.32 -12.06 -13.54
N GLU A 319 -10.29 -12.19 -14.39
CA GLU A 319 -9.30 -13.27 -14.31
C GLU A 319 -8.47 -13.17 -13.02
N MET A 320 -8.05 -11.96 -12.65
CA MET A 320 -7.28 -11.73 -11.44
C MET A 320 -8.10 -11.97 -10.18
N TYR A 321 -9.38 -11.60 -10.18
CA TYR A 321 -10.30 -11.88 -9.08
C TYR A 321 -10.44 -13.38 -8.81
N GLU A 322 -10.68 -14.18 -9.85
CA GLU A 322 -10.78 -15.64 -9.69
C GLU A 322 -9.45 -16.24 -9.23
N ARG A 323 -8.32 -15.80 -9.78
CA ARG A 323 -6.99 -16.22 -9.32
C ARG A 323 -6.75 -15.91 -7.84
N LEU A 324 -7.09 -14.71 -7.38
CA LEU A 324 -6.92 -14.32 -5.98
C LEU A 324 -7.81 -15.16 -5.06
N LYS A 325 -9.05 -15.45 -5.47
CA LYS A 325 -9.95 -16.36 -4.73
C LYS A 325 -9.35 -17.75 -4.59
N GLU A 326 -8.80 -18.31 -5.66
CA GLU A 326 -8.15 -19.63 -5.63
C GLU A 326 -6.94 -19.64 -4.67
N LEU A 327 -6.09 -18.60 -4.73
CA LEU A 327 -4.92 -18.48 -3.85
C LEU A 327 -5.33 -18.36 -2.36
N ILE A 328 -6.39 -17.61 -2.06
CA ILE A 328 -6.91 -17.47 -0.70
C ILE A 328 -7.54 -18.79 -0.22
N ALA A 329 -8.32 -19.47 -1.08
CA ALA A 329 -8.92 -20.76 -0.75
C ALA A 329 -7.86 -21.87 -0.53
N ALA A 330 -6.66 -21.71 -1.08
CA ALA A 330 -5.54 -22.63 -0.92
C ALA A 330 -4.70 -22.38 0.35
N ILE A 331 -5.04 -21.39 1.18
CA ILE A 331 -4.36 -21.16 2.46
C ILE A 331 -4.55 -22.41 3.34
N PRO A 332 -3.47 -23.02 3.87
CA PRO A 332 -3.59 -24.21 4.71
C PRO A 332 -4.36 -23.91 6.01
N GLU A 333 -5.53 -24.52 6.18
CA GLU A 333 -6.36 -24.43 7.39
C GLU A 333 -6.28 -25.73 8.21
N SER A 334 -6.30 -25.65 9.55
CA SER A 334 -6.38 -26.83 10.42
C SER A 334 -7.84 -27.26 10.62
N PRO A 335 -8.20 -28.56 10.50
CA PRO A 335 -9.57 -29.06 10.70
C PRO A 335 -10.17 -28.85 12.09
N GLU A 336 -9.33 -28.66 13.12
CA GLU A 336 -9.77 -28.59 14.53
C GLU A 336 -10.32 -27.21 14.95
N ALA A 337 -10.28 -26.20 14.07
CA ALA A 337 -10.91 -24.89 14.30
C ALA A 337 -12.38 -24.82 13.80
N GLY A 338 -13.06 -25.96 13.77
CA GLY A 338 -14.46 -26.10 13.38
C GLY A 338 -15.42 -25.92 14.56
N HIS A 339 -16.30 -24.91 14.47
CA HIS A 339 -17.54 -24.76 15.25
C HIS A 339 -17.38 -24.65 16.78
N SER A 340 -16.80 -23.56 17.30
CA SER A 340 -17.28 -23.09 18.61
C SER A 340 -18.60 -22.35 18.41
N GLN A 341 -19.71 -23.06 18.65
CA GLN A 341 -20.88 -22.38 19.19
C GLN A 341 -20.42 -21.59 20.42
N ALA A 342 -20.83 -20.32 20.53
CA ALA A 342 -20.58 -19.51 21.71
C ALA A 342 -20.93 -20.30 22.98
N PRO A 343 -20.01 -20.50 23.94
CA PRO A 343 -20.34 -21.20 25.16
C PRO A 343 -21.35 -20.36 25.94
N ASN A 344 -22.46 -21.00 26.32
CA ASN A 344 -23.48 -20.43 27.19
C ASN A 344 -22.81 -20.06 28.52
N LEU A 345 -23.09 -18.86 29.03
CA LEU A 345 -22.38 -18.17 30.11
C LEU A 345 -22.56 -18.81 31.52
N HIS A 346 -22.82 -20.11 31.63
CA HIS A 346 -23.22 -20.76 32.88
C HIS A 346 -22.33 -21.91 33.35
N ASP A 347 -21.34 -22.36 32.57
CA ASP A 347 -20.62 -23.63 32.85
C ASP A 347 -19.12 -23.50 33.21
N LEU A 348 -18.57 -22.31 33.45
CA LEU A 348 -17.15 -22.15 33.82
C LEU A 348 -16.96 -21.51 35.21
N LEU A 349 -17.45 -22.21 36.24
CA LEU A 349 -16.92 -22.11 37.60
C LEU A 349 -16.35 -23.47 38.00
N GLY A 350 -15.02 -23.59 38.06
CA GLY A 350 -14.35 -24.80 38.55
C GLY A 350 -12.83 -24.82 38.33
N GLU A 351 -12.11 -24.27 39.31
CA GLU A 351 -10.78 -24.68 39.82
C GLU A 351 -9.53 -24.72 38.90
N ASN A 352 -8.56 -23.86 39.26
CA ASN A 352 -7.12 -23.83 38.91
C ASN A 352 -6.37 -24.93 39.72
N PRO A 353 -5.15 -25.49 39.38
CA PRO A 353 -3.94 -24.71 39.05
C PRO A 353 -2.89 -25.30 38.06
N GLN A 354 -2.17 -24.40 37.38
CA GLN A 354 -0.81 -24.53 36.81
C GLN A 354 -0.54 -25.55 35.68
N ALA A 355 -0.40 -25.03 34.45
CA ALA A 355 0.56 -25.54 33.46
C ALA A 355 0.93 -24.43 32.46
N THR A 356 2.22 -24.20 32.26
CA THR A 356 2.80 -23.46 31.14
C THR A 356 2.30 -24.03 29.81
N GLN A 357 1.46 -23.29 29.09
CA GLN A 357 1.15 -23.54 27.68
C GLN A 357 1.44 -22.27 26.89
N VAL A 358 2.44 -22.37 26.03
CA VAL A 358 2.56 -21.49 24.85
C VAL A 358 1.34 -21.82 23.99
N GLY A 359 0.34 -20.96 24.03
CA GLY A 359 -0.91 -21.15 23.29
C GLY A 359 -0.65 -21.15 21.79
N PHE A 360 -1.02 -22.25 21.13
CA PHE A 360 -1.14 -22.30 19.68
C PHE A 360 -2.26 -21.34 19.26
N LEU A 361 -1.95 -20.37 18.40
CA LEU A 361 -2.94 -19.45 17.82
C LEU A 361 -3.82 -20.21 16.80
N PRO A 362 -5.15 -20.07 16.83
CA PRO A 362 -6.03 -20.72 15.87
C PRO A 362 -5.75 -20.23 14.43
N HIS A 363 -5.42 -21.16 13.53
CA HIS A 363 -4.89 -20.90 12.19
C HIS A 363 -5.89 -20.36 11.13
N ARG A 364 -7.18 -20.17 11.47
CA ARG A 364 -8.23 -19.70 10.54
C ARG A 364 -8.08 -18.21 10.15
N GLN A 365 -7.16 -17.52 10.79
CA GLN A 365 -7.14 -16.07 10.84
C GLN A 365 -6.31 -15.43 9.72
N LEU A 366 -5.30 -16.13 9.18
CA LEU A 366 -4.61 -15.66 7.96
C LEU A 366 -5.53 -15.71 6.72
N SER A 367 -6.36 -16.75 6.60
CA SER A 367 -7.38 -16.90 5.55
C SER A 367 -8.42 -15.78 5.64
N PHE A 368 -8.90 -15.48 6.85
CA PHE A 368 -9.79 -14.36 7.09
C PHE A 368 -9.12 -13.00 6.85
N THR A 369 -7.82 -12.82 7.09
CA THR A 369 -7.11 -11.55 6.82
C THR A 369 -7.06 -11.26 5.32
N CYS A 370 -6.63 -12.22 4.51
CA CYS A 370 -6.60 -12.06 3.06
C CYS A 370 -8.02 -11.99 2.47
N SER A 371 -8.95 -12.78 3.02
CA SER A 371 -10.35 -12.74 2.61
C SER A 371 -11.02 -11.42 3.00
N HIS A 372 -10.78 -10.83 4.18
CA HIS A 372 -11.41 -9.58 4.62
C HIS A 372 -10.86 -8.35 3.87
N ILE A 373 -9.57 -8.36 3.52
CA ILE A 373 -8.99 -7.44 2.52
C ILE A 373 -9.76 -7.55 1.18
N CYS A 374 -10.19 -8.76 0.80
CA CYS A 374 -10.95 -9.01 -0.42
C CYS A 374 -12.49 -8.90 -0.29
N THR A 375 -13.08 -8.96 0.91
CA THR A 375 -14.52 -9.23 1.14
C THR A 375 -15.18 -8.40 2.24
N SER A 376 -14.60 -7.26 2.63
CA SER A 376 -15.28 -6.29 3.50
C SER A 376 -16.55 -5.72 2.83
N GLY A 377 -17.65 -6.48 2.89
CA GLY A 377 -19.05 -6.04 2.87
C GLY A 377 -19.61 -5.35 1.63
N PHE A 378 -18.81 -5.07 0.61
CA PHE A 378 -19.24 -4.37 -0.60
C PHE A 378 -19.08 -5.25 -1.84
N SER A 379 -19.98 -5.12 -2.81
CA SER A 379 -19.72 -5.65 -4.15
C SER A 379 -18.41 -5.03 -4.65
N MET A 380 -17.55 -5.75 -5.38
CA MET A 380 -16.24 -5.24 -5.83
C MET A 380 -16.30 -3.87 -6.56
N PRO A 381 -17.38 -3.48 -7.27
CA PRO A 381 -17.54 -2.11 -7.77
C PRO A 381 -17.59 -1.03 -6.67
N GLN A 382 -18.05 -1.38 -5.46
CA GLN A 382 -18.13 -0.50 -4.29
C GLN A 382 -16.90 -0.62 -3.37
N CYS A 383 -16.25 -1.79 -3.26
CA CYS A 383 -14.93 -1.89 -2.63
C CYS A 383 -13.91 -1.06 -3.44
N CYS A 384 -13.79 -1.30 -4.76
CA CYS A 384 -12.80 -0.65 -5.60
C CYS A 384 -13.12 0.82 -5.93
N GLY A 385 -14.41 1.22 -5.96
CA GLY A 385 -14.79 2.63 -5.94
C GLY A 385 -14.27 3.38 -4.70
N TYR A 386 -14.19 2.69 -3.56
CA TYR A 386 -13.58 3.21 -2.33
C TYR A 386 -12.06 3.06 -2.29
N TYR A 387 -11.41 2.19 -3.05
CA TYR A 387 -9.95 2.08 -3.12
C TYR A 387 -9.31 3.08 -4.09
N CYS A 388 -10.02 3.49 -5.16
CA CYS A 388 -9.41 4.30 -6.24
C CYS A 388 -9.85 5.75 -6.40
N LEU A 389 -10.81 6.26 -5.63
CA LEU A 389 -11.06 7.70 -5.59
C LEU A 389 -10.17 8.37 -4.52
N VAL A 390 -8.94 8.79 -4.87
CA VAL A 390 -8.20 9.93 -4.24
C VAL A 390 -7.27 10.58 -5.25
#